data_AF-A0A660Y5B6-F1
#
_entry.id   AF-A0A660Y5B6-F1
#
_cell.length_a   1.000
_cell.length_b   1.000
_cell.length_c   1.000
_cell.angle_alpha   90.00
_cell.angle_beta   90.00
_cell.angle_gamma   90.00
#
_symmetry.space_group_name_H-M   'P 1'
#
loop_
_entity.id
_entity.type
_entity.pdbx_description
1 polymer ?
#
loop_
_entity_poly.entity_id
_entity_poly.type
_entity_poly.pdbx_seq_one_letter_code
_entity_poly.pdbx_strand_id
1 'polypeptide(L)'
;FRRFKEEVERKWREFVGSTKKDWVEYHHNLNVRTKVDFEKGEAEVEVLVNSDPEEDVARLRQAVAELVKDRGTSSDYEVRMPDGTVDVPKPLGDEPVLSGQLRTSDGKLVTEENAEVFAREVVREPYIKREKVVGKDGKVRTKISVKFPLVPEHLRIRARRYADIVHEYASKFELPPPLVFAVIHTESHFNPKARSPVPAYGLMQLVPTSGGRTAYKYIYKEDKVLPPSYYFVPRNNVELGCGYLHYLRNRIFGRVSDDRKALYCAVAAYNTGPSNVARAFVGRRSLRRAIPIINRMAPDEVFERLRRKLPHRETRDYVKKVFGRMPLYME
;
A
#
# COMPACT_ATOMS: atom_id res chain seq x y z
N PHE A 1 -18.43 -3.35 6.13
CA PHE A 1 -17.97 -4.03 4.90
C PHE A 1 -19.06 -4.71 4.09
N ARG A 2 -19.69 -5.82 4.53
CA ARG A 2 -20.69 -6.55 3.69
C ARG A 2 -21.79 -5.66 3.13
N ARG A 3 -22.42 -4.86 4.00
CA ARG A 3 -23.42 -3.85 3.61
C ARG A 3 -22.90 -2.88 2.55
N PHE A 4 -21.75 -2.25 2.78
CA PHE A 4 -21.11 -1.35 1.81
C PHE A 4 -20.84 -2.03 0.46
N LYS A 5 -20.30 -3.26 0.49
CA LYS A 5 -20.08 -4.07 -0.72
C LYS A 5 -21.39 -4.32 -1.46
N GLU A 6 -22.45 -4.68 -0.76
CA GLU A 6 -23.78 -4.89 -1.34
C GLU A 6 -24.33 -3.60 -1.95
N GLU A 7 -24.20 -2.45 -1.27
CA GLU A 7 -24.63 -1.14 -1.78
C GLU A 7 -23.89 -0.74 -3.06
N VAL A 8 -22.58 -0.99 -3.12
CA VAL A 8 -21.78 -0.83 -4.34
C VAL A 8 -22.27 -1.78 -5.43
N GLU A 9 -22.37 -3.07 -5.15
CA GLU A 9 -22.74 -4.10 -6.13
C GLU A 9 -24.20 -4.00 -6.58
N ARG A 10 -25.07 -3.26 -5.86
CA ARG A 10 -26.39 -2.91 -6.39
C ARG A 10 -26.27 -2.05 -7.65
N LYS A 11 -25.32 -1.11 -7.68
CA LYS A 11 -25.13 -0.18 -8.82
C LYS A 11 -24.13 -0.70 -9.84
N TRP A 12 -23.02 -1.23 -9.35
CA TRP A 12 -21.93 -1.79 -10.13
C TRP A 12 -22.08 -3.30 -10.27
N ARG A 13 -21.52 -3.92 -11.31
CA ARG A 13 -21.54 -5.39 -11.46
C ARG A 13 -20.78 -6.10 -10.33
N GLU A 14 -19.66 -5.51 -9.92
CA GLU A 14 -18.78 -6.05 -8.89
C GLU A 14 -18.13 -4.93 -8.08
N PHE A 15 -17.83 -5.26 -6.82
CA PHE A 15 -17.01 -4.41 -5.97
C PHE A 15 -15.54 -4.52 -6.35
N VAL A 16 -14.87 -3.38 -6.52
CA VAL A 16 -13.41 -3.30 -6.69
C VAL A 16 -12.85 -2.53 -5.50
N GLY A 17 -11.96 -3.15 -4.74
CA GLY A 17 -11.33 -2.53 -3.58
C GLY A 17 -9.87 -2.16 -3.84
N SER A 18 -9.32 -1.33 -2.95
CA SER A 18 -7.88 -1.05 -2.93
C SER A 18 -7.09 -2.35 -2.73
N THR A 19 -5.95 -2.46 -3.43
CA THR A 19 -4.99 -3.56 -3.29
C THR A 19 -3.72 -3.04 -2.62
N LYS A 20 -2.63 -3.82 -2.64
CA LYS A 20 -1.30 -3.32 -2.26
C LYS A 20 -0.86 -2.15 -3.15
N LYS A 21 -1.25 -2.12 -4.42
CA LYS A 21 -0.70 -1.18 -5.43
C LYS A 21 -1.77 -0.31 -6.08
N ASP A 22 -3.02 -0.72 -6.00
CA ASP A 22 -4.16 0.05 -6.49
C ASP A 22 -4.80 0.80 -5.33
N TRP A 23 -4.93 2.12 -5.46
CA TRP A 23 -5.78 2.92 -4.60
C TRP A 23 -7.14 3.13 -5.26
N VAL A 24 -8.20 2.80 -4.53
CA VAL A 24 -9.58 2.89 -5.01
C VAL A 24 -10.43 3.62 -3.96
N GLU A 25 -11.21 4.58 -4.42
CA GLU A 25 -12.21 5.32 -3.64
C GLU A 25 -13.56 5.28 -4.35
N TYR A 26 -14.63 5.18 -3.55
CA TYR A 26 -15.99 5.41 -4.01
C TYR A 26 -16.49 6.72 -3.43
N HIS A 27 -17.06 7.60 -4.26
CA HIS A 27 -17.63 8.85 -3.76
C HIS A 27 -18.97 8.59 -3.06
N HIS A 28 -19.45 9.56 -2.26
CA HIS A 28 -20.63 9.41 -1.39
C HIS A 28 -21.87 8.80 -2.05
N ASN A 29 -22.15 9.12 -3.31
CA ASN A 29 -23.33 8.61 -4.01
C ASN A 29 -23.11 7.23 -4.65
N LEU A 30 -21.92 6.63 -4.55
CA LEU A 30 -21.52 5.35 -5.16
C LEU A 30 -21.66 5.30 -6.69
N ASN A 31 -21.84 6.42 -7.37
CA ASN A 31 -21.87 6.48 -8.83
C ASN A 31 -20.49 6.78 -9.42
N VAL A 32 -19.54 7.25 -8.61
CA VAL A 32 -18.16 7.53 -9.03
C VAL A 32 -17.23 6.58 -8.30
N ARG A 33 -16.30 6.00 -9.05
CA ARG A 33 -15.14 5.28 -8.52
C ARG A 33 -13.88 5.82 -9.19
N THR A 34 -12.87 6.08 -8.38
CA THR A 34 -11.52 6.42 -8.85
C THR A 34 -10.59 5.25 -8.57
N LYS A 35 -9.63 5.03 -9.47
CA LYS A 35 -8.61 4.00 -9.33
C LYS A 35 -7.25 4.57 -9.74
N VAL A 36 -6.22 4.31 -8.94
CA VAL A 36 -4.84 4.67 -9.28
C VAL A 36 -3.96 3.43 -9.12
N ASP A 37 -3.41 2.95 -10.23
CA ASP A 37 -2.39 1.90 -10.24
C ASP A 37 -1.02 2.56 -10.04
N PHE A 38 -0.51 2.51 -8.80
CA PHE A 38 0.75 3.14 -8.45
C PHE A 38 1.99 2.43 -8.99
N GLU A 39 1.87 1.17 -9.42
CA GLU A 39 2.97 0.47 -10.08
C GLU A 39 3.10 0.88 -11.54
N LYS A 40 1.98 1.01 -12.26
CA LYS A 40 1.97 1.46 -13.65
C LYS A 40 2.01 2.98 -13.81
N GLY A 41 1.67 3.72 -12.78
CA GLY A 41 1.53 5.17 -12.86
C GLY A 41 0.35 5.56 -13.74
N GLU A 42 -0.81 4.94 -13.56
CA GLU A 42 -2.02 5.22 -14.34
C GLU A 42 -3.20 5.48 -13.39
N ALA A 43 -3.96 6.54 -13.66
CA ALA A 43 -5.22 6.81 -12.99
C ALA A 43 -6.40 6.54 -13.94
N GLU A 44 -7.51 6.09 -13.37
CA GLU A 44 -8.76 5.80 -14.05
C GLU A 44 -9.92 6.37 -13.21
N VAL A 45 -10.80 7.12 -13.86
CA VAL A 45 -12.02 7.64 -13.24
C VAL A 45 -13.21 7.03 -13.98
N GLU A 46 -14.13 6.43 -13.23
CA GLU A 46 -15.32 5.77 -13.74
C GLU A 46 -16.58 6.39 -13.13
N VAL A 47 -17.56 6.73 -13.96
CA VAL A 47 -18.83 7.32 -13.55
C VAL A 47 -19.99 6.51 -14.14
N LEU A 48 -20.95 6.12 -13.30
CA LEU A 48 -22.23 5.57 -13.72
C LEU A 48 -23.21 6.71 -14.02
N VAL A 49 -23.79 6.64 -15.21
CA VAL A 49 -24.70 7.66 -15.76
C VAL A 49 -25.93 7.03 -16.40
N ASN A 50 -26.99 7.82 -16.53
CA ASN A 50 -28.33 7.30 -16.84
C ASN A 50 -28.88 7.64 -18.23
N SER A 51 -28.42 8.69 -18.96
CA SER A 51 -28.90 8.88 -20.36
C SER A 51 -28.36 10.07 -21.16
N ASP A 52 -27.91 11.18 -20.55
CA ASP A 52 -27.57 12.42 -21.29
C ASP A 52 -26.05 12.54 -21.55
N PRO A 53 -25.58 12.42 -22.81
CA PRO A 53 -24.15 12.43 -23.12
C PRO A 53 -23.39 13.70 -22.70
N GLU A 54 -24.02 14.88 -22.71
CA GLU A 54 -23.33 16.13 -22.32
C GLU A 54 -23.19 16.23 -20.80
N GLU A 55 -24.27 15.90 -20.08
CA GLU A 55 -24.27 15.85 -18.61
C GLU A 55 -23.28 14.78 -18.11
N ASP A 56 -23.17 13.67 -18.85
CA ASP A 56 -22.27 12.57 -18.56
C ASP A 56 -20.80 13.02 -18.60
N VAL A 57 -20.39 13.72 -19.67
CA VAL A 57 -19.02 14.24 -19.80
C VAL A 57 -18.70 15.29 -18.75
N ALA A 58 -19.66 16.16 -18.41
CA ALA A 58 -19.51 17.14 -17.33
C ALA A 58 -19.28 16.47 -15.98
N ARG A 59 -20.04 15.42 -15.65
CA ARG A 59 -19.85 14.63 -14.42
C ARG A 59 -18.50 13.93 -14.37
N LEU A 60 -18.02 13.41 -15.51
CA LEU A 60 -16.68 12.80 -15.58
C LEU A 60 -15.57 13.84 -15.35
N ARG A 61 -15.70 15.05 -15.91
CA ARG A 61 -14.77 16.16 -15.64
C ARG A 61 -14.77 16.54 -14.16
N GLN A 62 -15.93 16.66 -13.55
CA GLN A 62 -16.05 16.93 -12.13
C GLN A 62 -15.36 15.84 -11.30
N ALA A 63 -15.61 14.56 -11.60
CA ALA A 63 -14.99 13.44 -10.90
C ALA A 63 -13.44 13.43 -11.03
N VAL A 64 -12.90 13.80 -12.19
CA VAL A 64 -11.45 13.97 -12.37
C VAL A 64 -10.91 15.14 -11.53
N ALA A 65 -11.60 16.28 -11.53
CA ALA A 65 -11.20 17.44 -10.72
C ALA A 65 -11.27 17.14 -9.21
N GLU A 66 -12.24 16.35 -8.77
CA GLU A 66 -12.35 15.86 -7.39
C GLU A 66 -11.21 14.91 -7.03
N LEU A 67 -10.83 13.98 -7.92
CA LEU A 67 -9.68 13.07 -7.71
C LEU A 67 -8.36 13.85 -7.50
N VAL A 68 -8.15 14.95 -8.21
CA VAL A 68 -6.97 15.81 -8.03
C VAL A 68 -6.87 16.36 -6.59
N LYS A 69 -8.02 16.61 -5.97
CA LYS A 69 -8.14 17.20 -4.62
C LYS A 69 -8.29 16.15 -3.52
N ASP A 70 -8.42 14.88 -3.90
CA ASP A 70 -8.74 13.79 -3.00
C ASP A 70 -7.54 13.42 -2.10
N ARG A 71 -7.77 13.51 -0.79
CA ARG A 71 -6.80 13.17 0.28
C ARG A 71 -6.86 11.70 0.68
N GLY A 72 -7.77 10.94 0.06
CA GLY A 72 -8.07 9.55 0.35
C GLY A 72 -8.65 9.34 1.75
N THR A 73 -9.20 8.15 1.98
CA THR A 73 -9.78 7.80 3.27
C THR A 73 -9.19 6.51 3.81
N SER A 74 -9.07 6.39 5.14
CA SER A 74 -8.63 5.16 5.81
C SER A 74 -9.61 3.99 5.62
N SER A 75 -10.86 4.27 5.25
CA SER A 75 -11.88 3.28 4.92
C SER A 75 -13.01 3.95 4.15
N ASP A 76 -13.65 3.24 3.22
CA ASP A 76 -14.86 3.73 2.53
C ASP A 76 -16.13 3.62 3.40
N TYR A 77 -16.01 3.04 4.60
CA TYR A 77 -17.12 2.76 5.50
C TYR A 77 -16.67 2.75 6.97
N GLU A 78 -17.60 3.02 7.87
CA GLU A 78 -17.39 2.89 9.31
C GLU A 78 -17.19 1.43 9.73
N VAL A 79 -16.26 1.20 10.67
CA VAL A 79 -15.98 -0.13 11.22
C VAL A 79 -16.38 -0.16 12.69
N ARG A 80 -17.34 -1.02 13.04
CA ARG A 80 -17.69 -1.26 14.44
C ARG A 80 -16.72 -2.26 15.07
N MET A 81 -16.06 -1.85 16.14
CA MET A 81 -15.07 -2.63 16.86
C MET A 81 -15.72 -3.55 17.91
N PRO A 82 -15.03 -4.63 18.34
CA PRO A 82 -15.58 -5.57 19.33
C PRO A 82 -15.88 -4.96 20.69
N ASP A 83 -15.19 -3.87 21.06
CA ASP A 83 -15.41 -3.10 22.28
C ASP A 83 -16.59 -2.12 22.20
N GLY A 84 -17.33 -2.14 21.07
CA GLY A 84 -18.49 -1.29 20.83
C GLY A 84 -18.17 0.07 20.20
N THR A 85 -16.89 0.45 20.09
CA THR A 85 -16.47 1.72 19.45
C THR A 85 -16.66 1.69 17.94
N VAL A 86 -16.77 2.87 17.31
CA VAL A 86 -16.88 3.01 15.85
C VAL A 86 -15.62 3.69 15.33
N ASP A 87 -14.90 2.99 14.46
CA ASP A 87 -13.75 3.49 13.73
C ASP A 87 -14.24 4.17 12.44
N VAL A 88 -14.24 5.51 12.46
CA VAL A 88 -14.71 6.36 11.36
C VAL A 88 -13.61 6.58 10.31
N PRO A 89 -13.96 6.73 9.02
CA PRO A 89 -13.02 7.13 7.98
C PRO A 89 -12.27 8.42 8.34
N LYS A 90 -10.95 8.42 8.14
CA LYS A 90 -10.08 9.59 8.34
C LYS A 90 -9.30 9.87 7.05
N PRO A 91 -8.95 11.13 6.76
CA PRO A 91 -8.03 11.44 5.67
C PRO A 91 -6.71 10.66 5.79
N LEU A 92 -6.10 10.26 4.67
CA LEU A 92 -4.80 9.57 4.69
C LEU A 92 -3.62 10.53 4.95
N GLY A 93 -3.87 11.83 4.85
CA GLY A 93 -2.94 12.92 5.15
C GLY A 93 -3.56 14.28 4.83
N ASP A 94 -2.78 15.34 5.01
CA ASP A 94 -3.24 16.73 4.81
C ASP A 94 -3.23 17.16 3.33
N GLU A 95 -2.39 16.52 2.51
CA GLU A 95 -2.26 16.78 1.08
C GLU A 95 -3.04 15.77 0.22
N PRO A 96 -3.52 16.18 -0.97
CA PRO A 96 -4.09 15.25 -1.94
C PRO A 96 -3.12 14.10 -2.29
N VAL A 97 -3.67 12.90 -2.45
CA VAL A 97 -2.89 11.68 -2.73
C VAL A 97 -2.08 11.86 -4.02
N LEU A 98 -2.63 12.53 -5.03
CA LEU A 98 -1.96 12.77 -6.31
C LEU A 98 -1.14 14.08 -6.38
N SER A 99 -0.98 14.81 -5.28
CA SER A 99 -0.14 16.02 -5.23
C SER A 99 1.27 15.72 -5.77
N GLY A 100 1.74 16.55 -6.71
CA GLY A 100 3.04 16.39 -7.37
C GLY A 100 3.08 15.36 -8.52
N GLN A 101 2.05 14.53 -8.69
CA GLN A 101 2.11 13.35 -9.57
C GLN A 101 1.41 13.52 -10.93
N LEU A 102 0.85 14.69 -11.20
CA LEU A 102 0.10 15.00 -12.41
C LEU A 102 0.65 16.28 -13.06
N ARG A 103 0.67 16.31 -14.40
CA ARG A 103 1.01 17.50 -15.19
C ARG A 103 -0.03 17.73 -16.27
N THR A 104 -0.31 18.98 -16.55
CA THR A 104 -1.07 19.41 -17.73
C THR A 104 -0.26 19.16 -19.01
N SER A 105 -0.94 19.24 -20.15
CA SER A 105 -0.34 19.04 -21.47
C SER A 105 0.79 20.03 -21.81
N ASP A 106 0.76 21.23 -21.23
CA ASP A 106 1.82 22.24 -21.32
C ASP A 106 2.94 22.05 -20.28
N GLY A 107 2.91 20.95 -19.51
CA GLY A 107 3.94 20.56 -18.56
C GLY A 107 3.83 21.18 -17.17
N LYS A 108 2.82 22.03 -16.88
CA LYS A 108 2.64 22.61 -15.54
C LYS A 108 2.19 21.55 -14.54
N LEU A 109 2.60 21.72 -13.29
CA LEU A 109 2.16 20.85 -12.21
C LEU A 109 0.66 21.04 -11.95
N VAL A 110 -0.07 19.95 -11.79
CA VAL A 110 -1.48 20.00 -11.40
C VAL A 110 -1.58 20.21 -9.89
N THR A 111 -2.37 21.21 -9.50
CA THR A 111 -2.68 21.60 -8.12
C THR A 111 -4.20 21.62 -7.93
N GLU A 112 -4.66 21.87 -6.70
CA GLU A 112 -6.11 22.02 -6.44
C GLU A 112 -6.73 23.19 -7.22
N GLU A 113 -5.94 24.24 -7.50
CA GLU A 113 -6.38 25.46 -8.20
C GLU A 113 -6.63 25.24 -9.70
N ASN A 114 -5.79 24.42 -10.36
CA ASN A 114 -5.92 24.14 -11.80
C ASN A 114 -6.55 22.79 -12.12
N ALA A 115 -7.12 22.11 -11.12
CA ALA A 115 -7.75 20.79 -11.25
C ALA A 115 -8.81 20.73 -12.37
N GLU A 116 -9.62 21.78 -12.51
CA GLU A 116 -10.64 21.87 -13.57
C GLU A 116 -10.04 22.00 -14.97
N VAL A 117 -8.91 22.71 -15.10
CA VAL A 117 -8.19 22.85 -16.37
C VAL A 117 -7.67 21.47 -16.79
N PHE A 118 -6.99 20.78 -15.86
CA PHE A 118 -6.51 19.42 -16.10
C PHE A 118 -7.65 18.45 -16.47
N ALA A 119 -8.78 18.51 -15.76
CA ALA A 119 -9.95 17.69 -16.06
C ALA A 119 -10.48 17.90 -17.49
N ARG A 120 -10.51 19.15 -17.99
CA ARG A 120 -10.91 19.43 -19.38
C ARG A 120 -9.92 18.88 -20.40
N GLU A 121 -8.62 18.87 -20.08
CA GLU A 121 -7.59 18.33 -20.96
C GLU A 121 -7.68 16.80 -21.11
N VAL A 122 -7.87 16.07 -20.01
CA VAL A 122 -7.89 14.60 -20.04
C VAL A 122 -9.25 14.03 -20.44
N VAL A 123 -10.35 14.70 -20.10
CA VAL A 123 -11.71 14.27 -20.46
C VAL A 123 -12.09 14.84 -21.83
N ARG A 124 -11.64 14.15 -22.87
CA ARG A 124 -11.94 14.44 -24.27
C ARG A 124 -12.00 13.17 -25.13
N GLU A 125 -12.75 13.21 -26.22
CA GLU A 125 -12.73 12.15 -27.22
C GLU A 125 -11.35 12.04 -27.91
N PRO A 126 -10.91 10.85 -28.35
CA PRO A 126 -11.57 9.54 -28.25
C PRO A 126 -11.25 8.76 -26.96
N TYR A 127 -10.71 9.43 -25.93
CA TYR A 127 -10.23 8.77 -24.70
C TYR A 127 -11.34 8.37 -23.73
N ILE A 128 -12.57 8.83 -23.96
CA ILE A 128 -13.73 8.50 -23.13
C ILE A 128 -14.29 7.14 -23.57
N LYS A 129 -14.18 6.15 -22.70
CA LYS A 129 -14.76 4.82 -22.93
C LYS A 129 -16.17 4.75 -22.35
N ARG A 130 -17.07 4.07 -23.05
CA ARG A 130 -18.47 3.88 -22.66
C ARG A 130 -18.82 2.40 -22.69
N GLU A 131 -19.33 1.88 -21.58
CA GLU A 131 -19.67 0.46 -21.42
C GLU A 131 -21.02 0.33 -20.73
N LYS A 132 -21.83 -0.67 -21.10
CA LYS A 132 -23.05 -0.99 -20.35
C LYS A 132 -22.70 -1.81 -19.12
N VAL A 133 -23.24 -1.43 -17.97
CA VAL A 133 -23.08 -2.14 -16.71
C VAL A 133 -24.45 -2.53 -16.19
N VAL A 134 -24.62 -3.80 -15.82
CA VAL A 134 -25.81 -4.31 -15.14
C VAL A 134 -25.45 -4.49 -13.67
N GLY A 135 -26.05 -3.68 -12.79
CA GLY A 135 -25.88 -3.84 -11.35
C GLY A 135 -26.63 -5.07 -10.83
N LYS A 136 -26.33 -5.51 -9.61
CA LYS A 136 -27.10 -6.60 -8.97
C LYS A 136 -28.55 -6.23 -8.66
N ASP A 137 -28.92 -4.96 -8.79
CA ASP A 137 -30.31 -4.52 -8.78
C ASP A 137 -31.05 -4.74 -10.13
N GLY A 138 -30.37 -5.31 -11.13
CA GLY A 138 -30.92 -5.59 -12.46
C GLY A 138 -31.01 -4.38 -13.39
N LYS A 139 -30.70 -3.17 -12.90
CA LYS A 139 -30.78 -1.95 -13.73
C LYS A 139 -29.55 -1.83 -14.62
N VAL A 140 -29.81 -1.51 -15.89
CA VAL A 140 -28.77 -1.17 -16.87
C VAL A 140 -28.37 0.29 -16.71
N ARG A 141 -27.07 0.54 -16.62
CA ARG A 141 -26.46 1.88 -16.56
C ARG A 141 -25.37 1.97 -17.63
N THR A 142 -25.03 3.19 -18.03
CA THR A 142 -23.81 3.41 -18.81
C THR A 142 -22.69 3.77 -17.85
N LYS A 143 -21.56 3.08 -17.93
CA LYS A 143 -20.31 3.47 -17.30
C LYS A 143 -19.51 4.26 -18.32
N ILE A 144 -19.16 5.48 -17.98
CA ILE A 144 -18.17 6.25 -18.72
C ILE A 144 -16.87 6.29 -17.94
N SER A 145 -15.74 6.27 -18.65
CA SER A 145 -14.43 6.27 -18.01
C SER A 145 -13.36 6.97 -18.83
N VAL A 146 -12.36 7.48 -18.14
CA VAL A 146 -11.15 8.04 -18.74
C VAL A 146 -9.93 7.51 -18.00
N LYS A 147 -8.85 7.28 -18.74
CA LYS A 147 -7.54 6.92 -18.21
C LYS A 147 -6.51 7.98 -18.56
N PHE A 148 -5.62 8.27 -17.63
CA PHE A 148 -4.51 9.19 -17.86
C PHE A 148 -3.28 8.78 -17.04
N PRO A 149 -2.06 9.01 -17.59
CA PRO A 149 -0.84 8.66 -16.90
C PRO A 149 -0.53 9.65 -15.77
N LEU A 150 0.14 9.15 -14.73
CA LEU A 150 0.91 9.97 -13.80
C LEU A 150 2.23 10.39 -14.46
N VAL A 151 2.93 11.35 -13.88
CA VAL A 151 4.29 11.72 -14.33
C VAL A 151 5.26 10.53 -14.19
N PRO A 152 6.26 10.36 -15.07
CA PRO A 152 7.21 9.23 -15.01
C PRO A 152 7.91 9.07 -13.65
N GLU A 153 8.14 10.16 -12.93
CA GLU A 153 8.79 10.20 -11.62
C GLU A 153 7.82 9.99 -10.45
N HIS A 154 6.57 9.57 -10.69
CA HIS A 154 5.53 9.41 -9.67
C HIS A 154 6.00 8.61 -8.46
N LEU A 155 6.79 7.56 -8.68
CA LEU A 155 7.33 6.71 -7.61
C LEU A 155 8.27 7.50 -6.70
N ARG A 156 9.16 8.30 -7.29
CA ARG A 156 10.12 9.14 -6.55
C ARG A 156 9.40 10.24 -5.77
N ILE A 157 8.38 10.86 -6.37
CA ILE A 157 7.54 11.86 -5.71
C ILE A 157 6.85 11.26 -4.48
N ARG A 158 6.21 10.09 -4.62
CA ARG A 158 5.59 9.41 -3.48
C ARG A 158 6.58 8.97 -2.42
N ALA A 159 7.74 8.44 -2.80
CA ALA A 159 8.77 8.06 -1.83
C ALA A 159 9.22 9.28 -1.01
N ARG A 160 9.45 10.43 -1.65
CA ARG A 160 9.83 11.68 -0.99
C ARG A 160 8.79 12.18 0.00
N ARG A 161 7.49 12.02 -0.27
CA ARG A 161 6.41 12.38 0.66
C ARG A 161 6.57 11.72 2.04
N TYR A 162 7.16 10.52 2.08
CA TYR A 162 7.35 9.77 3.32
C TYR A 162 8.79 9.84 3.84
N ALA A 163 9.65 10.68 3.25
CA ALA A 163 11.08 10.68 3.58
C ALA A 163 11.33 11.03 5.04
N ASP A 164 10.71 12.10 5.56
CA ASP A 164 10.94 12.54 6.94
C ASP A 164 10.60 11.45 7.95
N ILE A 165 9.41 10.82 7.82
CA ILE A 165 8.99 9.74 8.72
C ILE A 165 9.86 8.49 8.54
N VAL A 166 10.32 8.19 7.32
CA VAL A 166 11.20 7.05 7.07
C VAL A 166 12.56 7.29 7.71
N HIS A 167 13.17 8.47 7.55
CA HIS A 167 14.46 8.79 8.16
C HIS A 167 14.38 8.83 9.68
N GLU A 168 13.31 9.41 10.24
CA GLU A 168 13.08 9.45 11.69
C GLU A 168 13.04 8.04 12.28
N TYR A 169 12.18 7.16 11.76
CA TYR A 169 12.02 5.83 12.33
C TYR A 169 13.13 4.86 11.93
N ALA A 170 13.74 5.01 10.75
CA ALA A 170 14.94 4.26 10.39
C ALA A 170 16.08 4.57 11.37
N SER A 171 16.29 5.85 11.71
CA SER A 171 17.27 6.26 12.72
C SER A 171 16.92 5.73 14.11
N LYS A 172 15.67 5.94 14.58
CA LYS A 172 15.18 5.46 15.89
C LYS A 172 15.38 3.96 16.10
N PHE A 173 15.24 3.18 15.03
CA PHE A 173 15.32 1.72 15.07
C PHE A 173 16.61 1.17 14.46
N GLU A 174 17.63 2.00 14.24
CA GLU A 174 18.95 1.59 13.73
C GLU A 174 18.87 0.74 12.43
N LEU A 175 17.97 1.13 11.53
CA LEU A 175 17.80 0.50 10.22
C LEU A 175 18.40 1.39 9.13
N PRO A 176 19.00 0.81 8.07
CA PRO A 176 19.34 1.60 6.90
C PRO A 176 18.07 2.22 6.28
N PRO A 177 17.98 3.56 6.10
CA PRO A 177 16.84 4.18 5.40
C PRO A 177 16.53 3.55 4.03
N PRO A 178 17.53 3.20 3.19
CA PRO A 178 17.27 2.54 1.90
C PRO A 178 16.51 1.21 2.05
N LEU A 179 16.74 0.48 3.15
CA LEU A 179 16.03 -0.76 3.44
C LEU A 179 14.54 -0.48 3.73
N VAL A 180 14.25 0.54 4.54
CA VAL A 180 12.87 0.90 4.90
C VAL A 180 12.09 1.33 3.66
N PHE A 181 12.66 2.20 2.82
CA PHE A 181 12.06 2.57 1.53
C PHE A 181 11.84 1.35 0.63
N ALA A 182 12.81 0.44 0.55
CA ALA A 182 12.69 -0.77 -0.26
C ALA A 182 11.59 -1.73 0.24
N VAL A 183 11.39 -1.83 1.56
CA VAL A 183 10.29 -2.58 2.16
C VAL A 183 8.95 -1.92 1.82
N ILE A 184 8.80 -0.60 2.02
CA ILE A 184 7.56 0.12 1.66
C ILE A 184 7.24 -0.04 0.18
N HIS A 185 8.24 0.14 -0.70
CA HIS A 185 8.08 -0.06 -2.14
C HIS A 185 7.60 -1.49 -2.44
N THR A 186 8.15 -2.51 -1.78
CA THR A 186 7.79 -3.92 -1.98
C THR A 186 6.41 -4.25 -1.45
N GLU A 187 6.00 -3.64 -0.36
CA GLU A 187 4.73 -3.91 0.29
C GLU A 187 3.56 -3.14 -0.34
N SER A 188 3.76 -1.89 -0.75
CA SER A 188 2.66 -1.01 -1.14
C SER A 188 2.89 -0.13 -2.37
N HIS A 189 4.10 -0.07 -2.92
CA HIS A 189 4.45 0.98 -3.92
C HIS A 189 4.14 2.40 -3.42
N PHE A 190 4.24 2.60 -2.10
CA PHE A 190 3.89 3.83 -1.39
C PHE A 190 2.40 4.19 -1.49
N ASN A 191 1.53 3.19 -1.60
CA ASN A 191 0.08 3.36 -1.49
C ASN A 191 -0.31 3.50 0.00
N PRO A 192 -0.77 4.68 0.46
CA PRO A 192 -1.17 4.87 1.86
C PRO A 192 -2.38 4.03 2.27
N LYS A 193 -3.29 3.72 1.33
CA LYS A 193 -4.48 2.88 1.56
C LYS A 193 -4.22 1.39 1.22
N ALA A 194 -2.96 0.96 1.15
CA ALA A 194 -2.63 -0.39 0.74
C ALA A 194 -3.34 -1.44 1.60
N ARG A 195 -4.01 -2.37 0.93
CA ARG A 195 -4.72 -3.49 1.57
C ARG A 195 -4.43 -4.79 0.83
N SER A 196 -4.09 -5.82 1.58
CA SER A 196 -3.89 -7.17 1.06
C SER A 196 -5.17 -8.03 1.20
N PRO A 197 -5.31 -9.12 0.42
CA PRO A 197 -6.32 -10.15 0.68
C PRO A 197 -6.20 -10.77 2.09
N VAL A 198 -4.95 -10.87 2.58
CA VAL A 198 -4.65 -11.11 3.99
C VAL A 198 -4.76 -9.76 4.71
N PRO A 199 -5.33 -9.65 5.92
CA PRO A 199 -5.60 -8.37 6.58
C PRO A 199 -4.31 -7.64 7.02
N ALA A 200 -3.53 -7.16 6.06
CA ALA A 200 -2.34 -6.34 6.18
C ALA A 200 -2.64 -4.95 5.62
N TYR A 201 -2.16 -3.92 6.32
CA TYR A 201 -2.61 -2.54 6.12
C TYR A 201 -1.46 -1.54 6.03
N GLY A 202 -1.65 -0.51 5.21
CA GLY A 202 -0.77 0.65 5.08
C GLY A 202 0.55 0.38 4.36
N LEU A 203 1.45 1.36 4.43
CA LEU A 203 2.70 1.44 3.66
C LEU A 203 3.60 0.21 3.78
N MET A 204 3.77 -0.31 4.99
CA MET A 204 4.62 -1.45 5.33
C MET A 204 3.81 -2.75 5.53
N GLN A 205 2.52 -2.76 5.20
CA GLN A 205 1.64 -3.94 5.21
C GLN A 205 1.70 -4.76 6.51
N LEU A 206 1.40 -4.12 7.64
CA LEU A 206 1.35 -4.79 8.93
C LEU A 206 0.04 -5.52 9.15
N VAL A 207 0.13 -6.76 9.61
CA VAL A 207 -1.02 -7.55 10.06
C VAL A 207 -1.29 -7.25 11.54
N PRO A 208 -2.48 -6.78 11.94
CA PRO A 208 -2.73 -6.31 13.30
C PRO A 208 -2.51 -7.38 14.37
N THR A 209 -2.87 -8.63 14.09
CA THR A 209 -2.80 -9.74 15.05
C THR A 209 -1.41 -10.38 15.17
N SER A 210 -0.44 -10.00 14.33
CA SER A 210 0.91 -10.56 14.33
C SER A 210 2.00 -9.48 14.39
N GLY A 211 2.51 -9.01 13.25
CA GLY A 211 3.59 -8.02 13.19
C GLY A 211 3.21 -6.71 13.87
N GLY A 212 1.97 -6.23 13.68
CA GLY A 212 1.45 -5.02 14.31
C GLY A 212 1.42 -5.12 15.84
N ARG A 213 0.75 -6.16 16.39
CA ARG A 213 0.73 -6.46 17.83
C ARG A 213 2.13 -6.65 18.43
N THR A 214 3.02 -7.35 17.71
CA THR A 214 4.39 -7.59 18.16
C THR A 214 5.19 -6.29 18.26
N ALA A 215 5.11 -5.45 17.23
CA ALA A 215 5.76 -4.13 17.21
C ALA A 215 5.21 -3.22 18.31
N TYR A 216 3.88 -3.13 18.44
CA TYR A 216 3.25 -2.27 19.43
C TYR A 216 3.63 -2.68 20.87
N LYS A 217 3.59 -3.98 21.17
CA LYS A 217 4.07 -4.53 22.45
C LYS A 217 5.55 -4.26 22.68
N TYR A 218 6.37 -4.37 21.64
CA TYR A 218 7.80 -4.12 21.74
C TYR A 218 8.11 -2.64 22.03
N ILE A 219 7.42 -1.72 21.35
CA ILE A 219 7.64 -0.26 21.45
C ILE A 219 7.02 0.29 22.74
N TYR A 220 5.72 0.04 22.96
CA TYR A 220 4.94 0.69 24.03
C TYR A 220 4.74 -0.17 25.28
N LYS A 221 5.26 -1.42 25.29
CA LYS A 221 5.12 -2.37 26.40
C LYS A 221 3.69 -2.76 26.75
N GLU A 222 2.75 -2.52 25.83
CA GLU A 222 1.33 -2.83 25.96
C GLU A 222 0.93 -3.90 24.94
N ASP A 223 0.21 -4.93 25.38
CA ASP A 223 -0.21 -6.03 24.51
C ASP A 223 -1.61 -5.77 23.91
N LYS A 224 -1.64 -5.07 22.77
CA LYS A 224 -2.88 -4.58 22.15
C LYS A 224 -2.95 -4.89 20.65
N VAL A 225 -4.15 -5.24 20.19
CA VAL A 225 -4.48 -5.30 18.76
C VAL A 225 -5.18 -3.99 18.38
N LEU A 226 -4.58 -3.24 17.45
CA LEU A 226 -5.08 -1.95 17.00
C LEU A 226 -6.06 -2.07 15.83
N PRO A 227 -7.00 -1.11 15.67
CA PRO A 227 -7.91 -1.08 14.53
C PRO A 227 -7.16 -0.86 13.19
N PRO A 228 -7.73 -1.25 12.04
CA PRO A 228 -7.16 -0.98 10.72
C PRO A 228 -6.84 0.50 10.47
N SER A 229 -7.69 1.44 10.90
CA SER A 229 -7.44 2.89 10.70
C SER A 229 -6.11 3.37 11.26
N TYR A 230 -5.66 2.80 12.38
CA TYR A 230 -4.37 3.12 12.97
C TYR A 230 -3.22 2.86 11.99
N TYR A 231 -3.31 1.77 11.22
CA TYR A 231 -2.28 1.37 10.27
C TYR A 231 -2.35 2.12 8.94
N PHE A 232 -3.46 2.81 8.65
CA PHE A 232 -3.55 3.69 7.46
C PHE A 232 -2.95 5.07 7.70
N VAL A 233 -2.67 5.44 8.96
CA VAL A 233 -1.87 6.63 9.28
C VAL A 233 -0.40 6.34 8.95
N PRO A 234 0.23 7.03 7.98
CA PRO A 234 1.59 6.72 7.52
C PRO A 234 2.63 6.69 8.65
N ARG A 235 2.63 7.69 9.54
CA ARG A 235 3.55 7.81 10.67
C ARG A 235 3.49 6.59 11.58
N ASN A 236 2.29 6.21 12.03
CA ASN A 236 2.06 5.03 12.86
C ASN A 236 2.52 3.73 12.17
N ASN A 237 2.22 3.61 10.87
CA ASN A 237 2.55 2.41 10.10
C ASN A 237 4.06 2.22 9.95
N VAL A 238 4.77 3.30 9.63
CA VAL A 238 6.24 3.29 9.47
C VAL A 238 6.92 3.06 10.82
N GLU A 239 6.42 3.64 11.91
CA GLU A 239 6.93 3.39 13.27
C GLU A 239 6.85 1.91 13.63
N LEU A 240 5.66 1.31 13.52
CA LEU A 240 5.47 -0.10 13.85
C LEU A 240 6.22 -1.02 12.88
N GLY A 241 6.32 -0.66 11.59
CA GLY A 241 7.02 -1.46 10.59
C GLY A 241 8.52 -1.51 10.83
N CYS A 242 9.13 -0.36 11.12
CA CYS A 242 10.53 -0.26 11.51
C CYS A 242 10.77 -0.96 12.85
N GLY A 243 9.90 -0.76 13.84
CA GLY A 243 9.98 -1.45 15.13
C GLY A 243 9.88 -2.97 14.99
N TYR A 244 9.05 -3.49 14.08
CA TYR A 244 8.96 -4.92 13.82
C TYR A 244 10.22 -5.47 13.15
N LEU A 245 10.76 -4.79 12.14
CA LEU A 245 12.04 -5.17 11.50
C LEU A 245 13.18 -5.18 12.52
N HIS A 246 13.26 -4.15 13.37
CA HIS A 246 14.24 -4.07 14.44
C HIS A 246 14.05 -5.21 15.45
N TYR A 247 12.82 -5.52 15.85
CA TYR A 247 12.53 -6.67 16.72
C TYR A 247 13.01 -7.98 16.09
N LEU A 248 12.74 -8.20 14.79
CA LEU A 248 13.21 -9.38 14.07
C LEU A 248 14.74 -9.45 14.04
N ARG A 249 15.42 -8.36 13.68
CA ARG A 249 16.89 -8.31 13.64
C ARG A 249 17.50 -8.55 15.02
N ASN A 250 17.06 -7.80 16.03
CA ASN A 250 17.74 -7.73 17.34
C ASN A 250 17.28 -8.79 18.35
N ARG A 251 16.01 -9.20 18.33
CA ARG A 251 15.47 -10.19 19.28
C ARG A 251 15.45 -11.59 18.70
N ILE A 252 15.01 -11.73 17.46
CA ILE A 252 14.87 -13.04 16.82
C ILE A 252 16.21 -13.52 16.23
N PHE A 253 16.92 -12.63 15.53
CA PHE A 253 18.19 -12.94 14.87
C PHE A 253 19.40 -12.29 15.55
N GLY A 254 19.27 -11.76 16.78
CA GLY A 254 20.36 -11.06 17.47
C GLY A 254 21.57 -11.92 17.86
N ARG A 255 21.46 -13.26 17.71
CA ARG A 255 22.60 -14.19 17.86
C ARG A 255 23.28 -14.54 16.53
N VAL A 256 22.83 -13.94 15.43
CA VAL A 256 23.52 -14.02 14.16
C VAL A 256 24.69 -13.03 14.19
N SER A 257 25.91 -13.53 13.99
CA SER A 257 27.15 -12.78 14.30
C SER A 257 27.50 -11.67 13.32
N ASP A 258 26.88 -11.67 12.14
CA ASP A 258 27.08 -10.67 11.09
C ASP A 258 25.76 -9.95 10.84
N ASP A 259 25.80 -8.62 10.84
CA ASP A 259 24.60 -7.79 10.73
C ASP A 259 23.88 -7.96 9.38
N ARG A 260 24.62 -8.11 8.26
CA ARG A 260 24.01 -8.33 6.94
C ARG A 260 23.25 -9.64 6.90
N LYS A 261 23.82 -10.71 7.49
CA LYS A 261 23.13 -12.00 7.64
C LYS A 261 21.86 -11.85 8.48
N ALA A 262 21.94 -11.14 9.60
CA ALA A 262 20.78 -10.89 10.47
C ALA A 262 19.68 -10.11 9.73
N LEU A 263 20.04 -9.08 8.96
CA LEU A 263 19.13 -8.30 8.13
C LEU A 263 18.48 -9.14 7.02
N TYR A 264 19.23 -10.00 6.32
CA TYR A 264 18.65 -10.93 5.33
C TYR A 264 17.58 -11.82 5.97
N CYS A 265 17.89 -12.38 7.15
CA CYS A 265 16.94 -13.20 7.90
C CYS A 265 15.73 -12.39 8.40
N ALA A 266 15.94 -11.16 8.89
CA ALA A 266 14.87 -10.28 9.37
C ALA A 266 13.90 -9.90 8.25
N VAL A 267 14.41 -9.50 7.08
CA VAL A 267 13.58 -9.17 5.90
C VAL A 267 12.79 -10.39 5.43
N ALA A 268 13.41 -11.57 5.38
CA ALA A 268 12.70 -12.79 5.06
C ALA A 268 11.59 -13.10 6.09
N ALA A 269 11.90 -12.97 7.38
CA ALA A 269 10.95 -13.21 8.46
C ALA A 269 9.83 -12.17 8.53
N TYR A 270 10.05 -10.95 8.04
CA TYR A 270 9.02 -9.93 7.93
C TYR A 270 7.85 -10.42 7.06
N ASN A 271 8.17 -11.04 5.92
CA ASN A 271 7.17 -11.56 4.98
C ASN A 271 6.62 -12.95 5.37
N THR A 272 7.45 -13.88 5.88
CA THR A 272 7.04 -15.29 6.08
C THR A 272 7.09 -15.80 7.51
N GLY A 273 7.58 -14.98 8.44
CA GLY A 273 7.80 -15.36 9.84
C GLY A 273 9.13 -16.12 10.09
N PRO A 274 9.70 -16.02 11.30
CA PRO A 274 11.00 -16.62 11.63
C PRO A 274 11.07 -18.15 11.49
N SER A 275 9.95 -18.83 11.72
CA SER A 275 9.86 -20.29 11.62
C SER A 275 10.13 -20.81 10.21
N ASN A 276 9.71 -20.07 9.18
CA ASN A 276 9.97 -20.43 7.78
C ASN A 276 11.41 -20.10 7.38
N VAL A 277 12.00 -19.04 7.94
CA VAL A 277 13.44 -18.78 7.83
C VAL A 277 14.24 -19.95 8.40
N ALA A 278 13.95 -20.40 9.63
CA ALA A 278 14.63 -21.55 10.22
C ALA A 278 14.53 -22.81 9.35
N ARG A 279 13.34 -23.07 8.79
CA ARG A 279 13.10 -24.21 7.89
C ARG A 279 13.98 -24.17 6.65
N ALA A 280 14.27 -22.99 6.09
CA ALA A 280 15.13 -22.85 4.91
C ALA A 280 16.59 -23.29 5.16
N PHE A 281 17.06 -23.24 6.41
CA PHE A 281 18.43 -23.65 6.79
C PHE A 281 18.52 -25.08 7.29
N VAL A 282 17.53 -25.56 8.07
CA VAL A 282 17.63 -26.85 8.78
C VAL A 282 16.46 -27.80 8.54
N GLY A 283 15.57 -27.50 7.59
CA GLY A 283 14.41 -28.35 7.24
C GLY A 283 13.29 -28.38 8.28
N ARG A 284 13.44 -27.67 9.41
CA ARG A 284 12.49 -27.65 10.53
C ARG A 284 12.37 -26.25 11.14
N ARG A 285 11.29 -26.02 11.88
CA ARG A 285 10.98 -24.73 12.53
C ARG A 285 11.78 -24.54 13.83
N SER A 286 13.11 -24.50 13.76
CA SER A 286 13.98 -24.37 14.95
C SER A 286 15.10 -23.35 14.76
N LEU A 287 14.90 -22.13 15.26
CA LEU A 287 15.91 -21.06 15.23
C LEU A 287 17.19 -21.45 16.01
N ARG A 288 17.04 -22.13 17.15
CA ARG A 288 18.17 -22.63 17.96
C ARG A 288 19.16 -23.47 17.13
N ARG A 289 18.65 -24.25 16.18
CA ARG A 289 19.47 -25.09 15.29
C ARG A 289 19.89 -24.34 14.02
N ALA A 290 19.07 -23.41 13.54
CA ALA A 290 19.37 -22.62 12.34
C ALA A 290 20.49 -21.60 12.57
N ILE A 291 20.50 -20.88 13.70
CA ILE A 291 21.45 -19.79 13.96
C ILE A 291 22.92 -20.24 13.87
N PRO A 292 23.35 -21.37 14.47
CA PRO A 292 24.73 -21.84 14.31
C PRO A 292 25.11 -22.14 12.85
N ILE A 293 24.17 -22.60 12.03
CA ILE A 293 24.39 -22.84 10.59
C ILE A 293 24.52 -21.51 9.86
N ILE A 294 23.63 -20.56 10.12
CA ILE A 294 23.67 -19.21 9.54
C ILE A 294 25.01 -18.53 9.85
N ASN A 295 25.52 -18.66 11.09
CA ASN A 295 26.78 -18.04 11.49
C ASN A 295 28.00 -18.59 10.74
N ARG A 296 27.97 -19.88 10.38
CA ARG A 296 29.06 -20.53 9.63
C ARG A 296 29.05 -20.23 8.13
N MET A 297 27.93 -19.76 7.59
CA MET A 297 27.79 -19.41 6.17
C MET A 297 28.30 -18.00 5.89
N ALA A 298 28.82 -17.74 4.69
CA ALA A 298 29.09 -16.38 4.25
C ALA A 298 27.77 -15.60 4.00
N PRO A 299 27.76 -14.25 4.08
CA PRO A 299 26.55 -13.46 3.86
C PRO A 299 25.82 -13.77 2.54
N ASP A 300 26.55 -13.88 1.43
CA ASP A 300 25.97 -14.16 0.12
C ASP A 300 25.36 -15.57 0.05
N GLU A 301 25.94 -16.54 0.75
CA GLU A 301 25.37 -17.89 0.86
C GLU A 301 24.06 -17.88 1.65
N VAL A 302 23.96 -17.07 2.72
CA VAL A 302 22.72 -16.89 3.50
C VAL A 302 21.64 -16.29 2.61
N PHE A 303 21.98 -15.24 1.84
CA PHE A 303 21.07 -14.60 0.90
C PHE A 303 20.56 -15.59 -0.17
N GLU A 304 21.47 -16.32 -0.82
CA GLU A 304 21.10 -17.32 -1.83
C GLU A 304 20.33 -18.51 -1.25
N ARG A 305 20.65 -18.93 -0.02
CA ARG A 305 19.89 -19.98 0.68
C ARG A 305 18.45 -19.55 0.90
N LEU A 306 18.21 -18.34 1.36
CA LEU A 306 16.85 -17.79 1.52
C LEU A 306 16.13 -17.77 0.17
N ARG A 307 16.77 -17.22 -0.86
CA ARG A 307 16.21 -17.11 -2.22
C ARG A 307 15.92 -18.44 -2.91
N ARG A 308 16.51 -19.55 -2.47
CA ARG A 308 16.31 -20.88 -3.07
C ARG A 308 15.47 -21.82 -2.20
N LYS A 309 15.58 -21.72 -0.88
CA LYS A 309 15.04 -22.73 0.07
C LYS A 309 13.91 -22.23 0.95
N LEU A 310 13.52 -20.95 0.91
CA LEU A 310 12.28 -20.53 1.56
C LEU A 310 11.09 -21.28 0.95
N PRO A 311 10.11 -21.73 1.76
CA PRO A 311 9.06 -22.64 1.29
C PRO A 311 8.20 -22.08 0.15
N HIS A 312 7.86 -20.79 0.22
CA HIS A 312 6.97 -20.14 -0.73
C HIS A 312 7.76 -19.35 -1.77
N ARG A 313 7.34 -19.45 -3.04
CA ARG A 313 7.94 -18.67 -4.14
C ARG A 313 7.81 -17.17 -3.90
N GLU A 314 6.64 -16.72 -3.44
CA GLU A 314 6.38 -15.32 -3.10
C GLU A 314 7.44 -14.77 -2.14
N THR A 315 7.79 -15.50 -1.08
CA THR A 315 8.78 -15.05 -0.11
C THR A 315 10.20 -15.03 -0.70
N ARG A 316 10.56 -15.98 -1.58
CA ARG A 316 11.84 -15.95 -2.29
C ARG A 316 11.96 -14.70 -3.16
N ASP A 317 10.88 -14.38 -3.89
CA ASP A 317 10.77 -13.20 -4.71
C ASP A 317 10.77 -11.91 -3.87
N TYR A 318 10.16 -11.94 -2.68
CA TYR A 318 10.15 -10.82 -1.74
C TYR A 318 11.56 -10.41 -1.31
N VAL A 319 12.37 -11.38 -0.85
CA VAL A 319 13.77 -11.11 -0.44
C VAL A 319 14.55 -10.52 -1.62
N LYS A 320 14.43 -11.11 -2.82
CA LYS A 320 15.06 -10.57 -4.03
C LYS A 320 14.63 -9.13 -4.32
N LYS A 321 13.32 -8.83 -4.23
CA LYS A 321 12.77 -7.52 -4.54
C LYS A 321 13.21 -6.45 -3.56
N VAL A 322 13.17 -6.71 -2.26
CA VAL A 322 13.59 -5.72 -1.24
C VAL A 322 15.05 -5.33 -1.45
N PHE A 323 15.96 -6.30 -1.45
CA PHE A 323 17.39 -5.97 -1.59
C PHE A 323 17.74 -5.42 -2.98
N GLY A 324 17.05 -5.86 -4.05
CA GLY A 324 17.22 -5.28 -5.38
C GLY A 324 16.67 -3.85 -5.54
N ARG A 325 15.81 -3.39 -4.61
CA ARG A 325 15.25 -2.04 -4.61
C ARG A 325 16.03 -1.06 -3.73
N MET A 326 16.85 -1.55 -2.80
CA MET A 326 17.66 -0.70 -1.93
C MET A 326 18.53 0.31 -2.71
N PRO A 327 19.20 -0.05 -3.82
CA PRO A 327 20.02 0.91 -4.57
C PRO A 327 19.25 2.14 -5.09
N LEU A 328 17.93 2.05 -5.26
CA LEU A 328 17.09 3.18 -5.69
C LEU A 328 16.96 4.28 -4.63
N TYR A 329 17.43 4.02 -3.40
CA TYR A 329 17.22 4.87 -2.22
C TYR A 329 18.52 5.14 -1.44
N MET A 330 19.69 4.90 -2.03
CA MET A 330 20.98 5.13 -1.39
C MET A 330 21.49 6.57 -1.56
N GLU A 331 20.82 7.38 -2.37
CA GLU A 331 21.13 8.79 -2.65
C GLU A 331 20.33 9.77 -1.79
#